data_AF-A0A4Z1JBD1-F1
#
_entry.id   AF-A0A4Z1JBD1-F1
#
_cell.length_a   1.000
_cell.length_b   1.000
_cell.length_c   1.000
_cell.angle_alpha   90.00
_cell.angle_beta   90.00
_cell.angle_gamma   90.00
#
_symmetry.space_group_name_H-M   'P 1'
#
loop_
_entity.id
_entity.type
_entity.pdbx_description
1 polymer ?
#
loop_
_entity_poly.entity_id
_entity_poly.type
_entity_poly.pdbx_seq_one_letter_code
_entity_poly.pdbx_strand_id
1 'polypeptide(L)'
;MSQIIPTPEVQNNHIEELEIDFDQYIRERRQDCKSWNEAITGTLSNRIAQCENAIKKIDKEIDFCDERASSIGLDRVSPPDYQSWLLENYEQLLTILYALKAWFFQFQDDYEALHHALSNRDTTTAEEIMRDLQEPSEFGLPTEKESQSEPGEDSEMEDESEDDSESGSEDDPEQS
;
A
#
# COMPACT_ATOMS: atom_id res chain seq x y z
N MET A 1 -57.47 28.17 -4.60
CA MET A 1 -56.60 27.37 -3.71
C MET A 1 -55.92 26.34 -4.57
N SER A 2 -54.64 26.55 -4.91
CA SER A 2 -53.87 25.62 -5.74
C SER A 2 -53.09 24.68 -4.83
N GLN A 3 -53.34 23.38 -4.96
CA GLN A 3 -52.55 22.34 -4.31
C GLN A 3 -51.18 22.30 -4.99
N ILE A 4 -50.13 22.56 -4.21
CA ILE A 4 -48.74 22.35 -4.61
C ILE A 4 -48.48 20.86 -4.42
N ILE A 5 -48.24 20.15 -5.52
CA ILE A 5 -47.74 18.78 -5.50
C ILE A 5 -46.25 18.88 -5.13
N PRO A 6 -45.78 18.25 -4.05
CA PRO A 6 -44.35 18.17 -3.80
C PRO A 6 -43.76 17.22 -4.85
N THR A 7 -42.91 17.75 -5.73
CA THR A 7 -42.02 16.96 -6.57
C THR A 7 -41.16 16.11 -5.64
N PRO A 8 -41.03 14.79 -5.84
CA PRO A 8 -40.03 14.03 -5.11
C PRO A 8 -38.66 14.57 -5.56
N GLU A 9 -37.98 15.28 -4.65
CA GLU A 9 -36.53 15.39 -4.71
C GLU A 9 -35.99 13.96 -4.72
N VAL A 10 -35.71 13.47 -5.93
CA VAL A 10 -35.02 12.21 -6.14
C VAL A 10 -33.71 12.32 -5.39
N GLN A 11 -33.55 11.43 -4.43
CA GLN A 11 -32.47 11.30 -3.48
C GLN A 11 -31.13 11.08 -4.20
N ASN A 12 -30.55 12.15 -4.74
CA ASN A 12 -29.21 12.14 -5.34
C ASN A 12 -28.08 12.12 -4.29
N ASN A 13 -28.37 11.70 -3.05
CA ASN A 13 -27.54 12.08 -1.90
C ASN A 13 -26.61 11.01 -1.34
N HIS A 14 -26.53 9.76 -1.81
CA HIS A 14 -25.91 8.71 -0.98
C HIS A 14 -24.73 7.92 -1.54
N ILE A 15 -24.19 8.25 -2.74
CA ILE A 15 -23.03 7.50 -3.28
C ILE A 15 -21.93 8.37 -3.89
N GLU A 16 -22.19 9.60 -4.34
CA GLU A 16 -21.13 10.44 -4.94
C GLU A 16 -20.00 10.82 -3.96
N GLU A 17 -20.23 10.72 -2.65
CA GLU A 17 -19.23 10.99 -1.61
C GLU A 17 -18.48 9.73 -1.12
N LEU A 18 -18.73 8.56 -1.74
CA LEU A 18 -18.14 7.27 -1.37
C LEU A 18 -17.00 6.81 -2.29
N GLU A 19 -16.79 7.48 -3.43
CA GLU A 19 -15.74 7.15 -4.38
C GLU A 19 -14.43 7.86 -4.00
N ILE A 20 -13.87 7.44 -2.88
CA ILE A 20 -12.42 7.58 -2.68
C ILE A 20 -11.76 6.73 -3.78
N ASP A 21 -10.75 7.26 -4.44
CA ASP A 21 -9.86 6.44 -5.27
C ASP A 21 -9.09 5.50 -4.33
N PHE A 22 -9.68 4.34 -4.04
CA PHE A 22 -9.14 3.36 -3.10
C PHE A 22 -7.75 2.89 -3.52
N ASP A 23 -7.53 2.70 -4.82
CA ASP A 23 -6.23 2.28 -5.36
C ASP A 23 -5.15 3.33 -5.08
N GLN A 24 -5.46 4.61 -5.35
CA GLN A 24 -4.55 5.70 -5.06
C GLN A 24 -4.32 5.86 -3.55
N TYR A 25 -5.38 5.81 -2.74
CA TYR A 25 -5.29 5.99 -1.30
C TYR A 25 -4.51 4.86 -0.62
N ILE A 26 -4.77 3.60 -0.99
CA ILE A 26 -4.03 2.42 -0.50
C ILE A 26 -2.56 2.53 -0.88
N ARG A 27 -2.25 2.94 -2.12
CA ARG A 27 -0.87 3.14 -2.58
C ARG A 27 -0.15 4.23 -1.79
N GLU A 28 -0.81 5.35 -1.54
CA GLU A 28 -0.28 6.44 -0.71
C GLU A 28 -0.01 5.96 0.71
N ARG A 29 -0.95 5.25 1.36
CA ARG A 29 -0.75 4.70 2.70
C ARG A 29 0.43 3.72 2.76
N ARG A 30 0.58 2.86 1.75
CA ARG A 30 1.73 1.95 1.64
C ARG A 30 3.05 2.71 1.43
N GLN A 31 3.03 3.81 0.69
CA GLN A 31 4.21 4.66 0.50
C GLN A 31 4.56 5.45 1.78
N ASP A 32 3.55 5.88 2.53
CA ASP A 32 3.72 6.43 3.87
C ASP A 32 4.44 5.40 4.75
N CYS A 33 4.00 4.13 4.78
CA CYS A 33 4.70 3.07 5.53
C CYS A 33 6.22 3.04 5.25
N LYS A 34 6.62 3.17 3.97
CA LYS A 34 8.03 3.12 3.56
C LYS A 34 8.83 4.36 3.95
N SER A 35 8.20 5.53 3.92
CA SER A 35 8.88 6.82 4.11
C SER A 35 8.93 7.28 5.57
N TRP A 36 8.06 6.77 6.43
CA TRP A 36 7.95 7.26 7.79
C TRP A 36 9.15 6.94 8.68
N ASN A 37 9.89 5.85 8.40
CA ASN A 37 11.14 5.56 9.12
C ASN A 37 12.18 6.68 8.91
N GLU A 38 12.16 7.34 7.76
CA GLU A 38 13.00 8.50 7.46
C GLU A 38 12.39 9.82 7.97
N ALA A 39 11.07 9.87 8.16
CA ALA A 39 10.35 11.07 8.62
C ALA A 39 10.50 11.30 10.14
N ILE A 40 10.62 10.22 10.93
CA ILE A 40 10.79 10.33 12.39
C ILE A 40 12.20 10.81 12.73
N THR A 41 12.33 12.04 13.20
CA THR A 41 13.63 12.71 13.34
C THR A 41 13.71 13.58 14.61
N GLY A 42 14.92 14.06 14.92
CA GLY A 42 15.16 14.92 16.08
C GLY A 42 15.38 14.15 17.39
N THR A 43 15.11 14.81 18.51
CA THR A 43 15.31 14.27 19.87
C THR A 43 14.34 13.14 20.18
N LEU A 44 14.67 12.26 21.15
CA LEU A 44 13.79 11.14 21.54
C LEU A 44 12.37 11.61 21.90
N SER A 45 12.24 12.68 22.68
CA SER A 45 10.92 13.25 23.02
C SER A 45 10.16 13.74 21.78
N ASN A 46 10.85 14.29 20.77
CA ASN A 46 10.21 14.68 19.52
C ASN A 46 9.75 13.47 18.71
N ARG A 47 10.56 12.41 18.66
CA ARG A 47 10.21 11.15 17.97
C ARG A 47 9.00 10.47 18.60
N ILE A 48 8.94 10.41 19.94
CA ILE A 48 7.76 9.92 20.68
C ILE A 48 6.52 10.75 20.31
N ALA A 49 6.62 12.08 20.38
CA ALA A 49 5.50 12.96 20.02
C ALA A 49 5.06 12.83 18.55
N GLN A 50 5.99 12.56 17.63
CA GLN A 50 5.67 12.28 16.23
C GLN A 50 4.89 10.97 16.09
N CYS A 51 5.28 9.91 16.80
CA CYS A 51 4.55 8.64 16.84
C CYS A 51 3.13 8.84 17.41
N GLU A 52 2.99 9.52 18.55
CA GLU A 52 1.67 9.81 19.13
C GLU A 52 0.75 10.58 18.16
N ASN A 53 1.31 11.57 17.44
CA ASN A 53 0.55 12.34 16.47
C ASN A 53 0.16 11.50 15.24
N ALA A 54 1.01 10.56 14.84
CA ALA A 54 0.71 9.60 13.77
C ALA A 54 -0.46 8.70 14.16
N ILE A 55 -0.38 8.08 15.35
CA ILE A 55 -1.42 7.21 15.90
C ILE A 55 -2.76 7.93 15.94
N LYS A 56 -2.80 9.17 16.46
CA LYS A 56 -4.03 9.98 16.51
C LYS A 56 -4.62 10.30 15.14
N LYS A 57 -3.81 10.41 14.09
CA LYS A 57 -4.30 10.62 12.72
C LYS A 57 -4.87 9.33 12.17
N ILE A 58 -4.16 8.22 12.35
CA ILE A 58 -4.60 6.89 11.91
C ILE A 58 -5.91 6.49 12.61
N ASP A 59 -6.06 6.77 13.91
CA ASP A 59 -7.31 6.51 14.64
C ASP A 59 -8.52 7.19 13.99
N LYS A 60 -8.38 8.46 13.58
CA LYS A 60 -9.45 9.19 12.90
C LYS A 60 -9.78 8.60 11.52
N GLU A 61 -8.77 8.11 10.81
CA GLU A 61 -8.96 7.46 9.51
C GLU A 61 -9.66 6.10 9.68
N ILE A 62 -9.31 5.34 10.73
CA ILE A 62 -9.99 4.09 11.10
C ILE A 62 -11.45 4.37 11.45
N ASP A 63 -11.72 5.32 12.34
CA ASP A 63 -13.09 5.70 12.74
C ASP A 63 -13.94 6.07 11.50
N PHE A 64 -13.36 6.85 10.58
CA PHE A 64 -14.01 7.21 9.33
C PHE A 64 -14.33 5.98 8.45
N CYS A 65 -13.38 5.04 8.31
CA CYS A 65 -13.59 3.84 7.52
C CYS A 65 -14.67 2.94 8.13
N ASP A 66 -14.67 2.76 9.45
CA ASP A 66 -15.66 1.96 10.18
C ASP A 66 -17.07 2.57 10.07
N GLU A 67 -17.20 3.89 10.18
CA GLU A 67 -18.47 4.61 9.98
C GLU A 67 -19.00 4.41 8.55
N ARG A 68 -18.11 4.51 7.55
CA ARG A 68 -18.47 4.34 6.13
C ARG A 68 -18.88 2.90 5.82
N ALA A 69 -18.10 1.91 6.26
CA ALA A 69 -18.44 0.50 6.10
C ALA A 69 -19.80 0.17 6.75
N SER A 70 -20.06 0.70 7.94
CA SER A 70 -21.35 0.56 8.62
C SER A 70 -22.50 1.19 7.82
N SER A 71 -22.29 2.38 7.25
CA SER A 71 -23.28 3.05 6.40
C SER A 71 -23.59 2.25 5.13
N ILE A 72 -22.58 1.66 4.49
CA ILE A 72 -22.76 0.83 3.29
C ILE A 72 -23.54 -0.43 3.60
N GLY A 73 -23.23 -1.11 4.72
CA GLY A 73 -23.96 -2.31 5.14
C GLY A 73 -25.45 -2.08 5.46
N LEU A 74 -25.83 -0.82 5.74
CA LEU A 74 -27.22 -0.43 5.98
C LEU A 74 -27.92 0.11 4.73
N ASP A 75 -27.17 0.42 3.67
CA ASP A 75 -27.74 0.90 2.44
C ASP A 75 -28.57 -0.18 1.75
N ARG A 76 -29.74 0.21 1.25
CA ARG A 76 -30.68 -0.68 0.54
C ARG A 76 -30.97 -0.21 -0.88
N VAL A 77 -30.31 0.88 -1.30
CA VAL A 77 -30.54 1.55 -2.58
C VAL A 77 -29.51 1.08 -3.60
N SER A 78 -28.25 0.94 -3.22
CA SER A 78 -27.19 0.52 -4.14
C SER A 78 -27.35 -0.93 -4.61
N PRO A 79 -26.85 -1.26 -5.82
CA PRO A 79 -26.72 -2.64 -6.26
C PRO A 79 -25.87 -3.47 -5.29
N PRO A 80 -26.26 -4.72 -4.95
CA PRO A 80 -25.52 -5.58 -4.02
C PRO A 80 -24.05 -5.80 -4.40
N ASP A 81 -23.75 -5.92 -5.70
CA ASP A 81 -22.37 -6.10 -6.18
C ASP A 81 -21.50 -4.86 -5.90
N TYR A 82 -22.08 -3.66 -6.04
CA TYR A 82 -21.39 -2.41 -5.74
C TYR A 82 -21.16 -2.21 -4.24
N GLN A 83 -22.16 -2.57 -3.42
CA GLN A 83 -22.00 -2.57 -1.96
C GLN A 83 -20.90 -3.53 -1.51
N SER A 84 -20.87 -4.73 -2.09
CA SER A 84 -19.86 -5.74 -1.78
C SER A 84 -18.46 -5.24 -2.15
N TRP A 85 -18.31 -4.64 -3.34
CA TRP A 85 -17.04 -4.04 -3.77
C TRP A 85 -16.57 -2.91 -2.84
N LEU A 86 -17.47 -2.00 -2.44
CA LEU A 86 -17.11 -0.92 -1.50
C LEU A 86 -16.67 -1.47 -0.14
N LEU A 87 -17.40 -2.44 0.42
CA LEU A 87 -17.06 -3.05 1.71
C LEU A 87 -15.69 -3.72 1.67
N GLU A 88 -15.40 -4.49 0.61
CA GLU A 88 -14.10 -5.14 0.44
C GLU A 88 -12.95 -4.11 0.40
N ASN A 89 -13.14 -2.97 -0.28
CA ASN A 89 -12.13 -1.91 -0.33
C ASN A 89 -11.91 -1.22 1.03
N TYR A 90 -12.98 -0.94 1.77
CA TYR A 90 -12.85 -0.39 3.14
C TYR A 90 -12.20 -1.39 4.10
N GLU A 91 -12.48 -2.69 3.99
CA GLU A 91 -11.83 -3.74 4.79
C GLU A 91 -10.32 -3.85 4.49
N GLN A 92 -9.93 -3.76 3.21
CA GLN A 92 -8.52 -3.72 2.82
C GLN A 92 -7.82 -2.47 3.38
N LEU A 93 -8.48 -1.32 3.31
CA LEU A 93 -7.93 -0.08 3.87
C LEU A 93 -7.76 -0.16 5.39
N LEU A 94 -8.78 -0.64 6.10
CA LEU A 94 -8.72 -0.86 7.55
C LEU A 94 -7.55 -1.77 7.94
N THR A 95 -7.34 -2.85 7.20
CA THR A 95 -6.21 -3.77 7.43
C THR A 95 -4.86 -3.05 7.39
N ILE A 96 -4.67 -2.16 6.42
CA ILE A 96 -3.45 -1.35 6.29
C ILE A 96 -3.33 -0.35 7.45
N LEU A 97 -4.41 0.34 7.78
CA LEU A 97 -4.42 1.35 8.85
C LEU A 97 -4.14 0.72 10.22
N TYR A 98 -4.70 -0.44 10.52
CA TYR A 98 -4.42 -1.16 11.76
C TYR A 98 -2.96 -1.64 11.84
N ALA A 99 -2.39 -2.13 10.73
CA ALA A 99 -0.98 -2.49 10.68
C ALA A 99 -0.07 -1.27 10.91
N LEU A 100 -0.36 -0.15 10.26
CA LEU A 100 0.34 1.13 10.45
C LEU A 100 0.27 1.60 11.90
N LYS A 101 -0.91 1.54 12.51
CA LYS A 101 -1.10 1.91 13.92
C LYS A 101 -0.24 1.07 14.85
N ALA A 102 -0.24 -0.25 14.68
CA ALA A 102 0.57 -1.16 15.48
C ALA A 102 2.07 -0.84 15.35
N TRP A 103 2.51 -0.50 14.14
CA TRP A 103 3.89 -0.13 13.87
C TRP A 103 4.32 1.15 14.60
N PHE A 104 3.47 2.19 14.62
CA PHE A 104 3.78 3.41 15.40
C PHE A 104 3.78 3.19 16.91
N PHE A 105 2.92 2.30 17.42
CA PHE A 105 2.98 1.92 18.82
C PHE A 105 4.30 1.27 19.17
N GLN A 106 4.79 0.34 18.33
CA GLN A 106 6.08 -0.30 18.55
C GLN A 106 7.23 0.73 18.59
N PHE A 107 7.28 1.65 17.64
CA PHE A 107 8.30 2.71 17.67
C PHE A 107 8.20 3.62 18.88
N GLN A 108 6.98 3.98 19.29
CA GLN A 108 6.76 4.76 20.50
C GLN A 108 7.34 4.02 21.72
N ASP A 109 6.99 2.75 21.89
CA ASP A 109 7.47 1.91 22.99
C ASP A 109 9.00 1.78 22.98
N ASP A 110 9.61 1.58 21.80
CA ASP A 110 11.06 1.47 21.65
C ASP A 110 11.77 2.80 21.98
N TYR A 111 11.23 3.93 21.54
CA TYR A 111 11.79 5.24 21.90
C TYR A 111 11.64 5.56 23.38
N GLU A 112 10.52 5.16 24.01
CA GLU A 112 10.31 5.31 25.45
C GLU A 112 11.27 4.40 26.25
N ALA A 113 11.46 3.15 25.82
CA ALA A 113 12.41 2.22 26.41
C ALA A 113 13.85 2.72 26.28
N LEU A 114 14.22 3.25 25.12
CA LEU A 114 15.53 3.88 24.90
C LEU A 114 15.73 5.10 25.80
N HIS A 115 14.72 5.95 25.92
CA HIS A 115 14.76 7.11 26.82
C HIS A 115 14.97 6.68 28.28
N HIS A 116 14.30 5.61 28.72
CA HIS A 116 14.46 5.05 30.05
C HIS A 116 15.85 4.42 30.27
N ALA A 117 16.37 3.65 29.32
CA ALA A 117 17.71 3.05 29.40
C ALA A 117 18.81 4.11 29.53
N LEU A 118 18.73 5.17 28.70
CA LEU A 118 19.67 6.29 28.76
C LEU A 118 19.58 7.05 30.10
N SER A 119 18.37 7.27 30.62
CA SER A 119 18.15 7.89 31.92
C SER A 119 18.82 7.09 33.05
N ASN A 120 18.77 5.77 32.97
CA ASN A 120 19.37 4.85 33.94
C ASN A 120 20.86 4.57 33.70
N ARG A 121 21.45 5.16 32.65
CA ARG A 121 22.83 4.92 32.21
C ARG A 121 23.11 3.44 31.85
N ASP A 122 22.07 2.73 31.42
CA ASP A 122 22.19 1.37 30.88
C ASP A 122 22.55 1.45 29.40
N THR A 123 23.85 1.51 29.12
CA THR A 123 24.37 1.69 27.76
C THR A 123 24.18 0.44 26.91
N THR A 124 24.22 -0.75 27.51
CA THR A 124 24.07 -2.02 26.77
C THR A 124 22.67 -2.15 26.19
N THR A 125 21.64 -1.93 27.01
CA THR A 125 20.25 -1.96 26.56
C THR A 125 19.96 -0.84 25.56
N ALA A 126 20.51 0.37 25.78
CA ALA A 126 20.33 1.49 24.86
C ALA A 126 20.93 1.20 23.47
N GLU A 127 22.13 0.59 23.40
CA GLU A 127 22.79 0.24 22.13
C GLU A 127 22.06 -0.90 21.39
N GLU A 128 21.46 -1.84 22.11
CA GLU A 128 20.61 -2.90 21.54
C GLU A 128 19.36 -2.30 20.90
N ILE A 129 18.58 -1.51 21.64
CA ILE A 129 17.36 -0.88 21.13
C ILE A 129 17.67 0.06 19.95
N MET A 130 18.76 0.82 20.01
CA MET A 130 19.16 1.68 18.88
C MET A 130 19.47 0.89 17.61
N ARG A 131 20.03 -0.30 17.74
CA ARG A 131 20.33 -1.17 16.59
C ARG A 131 19.05 -1.71 15.98
N ASP A 132 18.12 -2.17 16.81
CA ASP A 132 16.84 -2.72 16.38
C ASP A 132 15.99 -1.65 15.69
N LEU A 133 16.00 -0.41 16.22
CA LEU A 133 15.37 0.76 15.58
C LEU A 133 15.98 1.13 14.22
N GLN A 134 17.19 0.66 13.92
CA GLN A 134 17.91 0.94 12.69
C GLN A 134 17.69 -0.18 11.65
N GLU A 135 17.22 -1.35 12.08
CA GLU A 135 16.78 -2.39 11.17
C GLU A 135 15.42 -2.03 10.56
N PRO A 136 15.24 -2.18 9.24
CA PRO A 136 13.94 -2.00 8.62
C PRO A 136 12.95 -2.98 9.24
N SER A 137 11.84 -2.46 9.79
CA SER A 137 10.80 -3.30 10.36
C SER A 137 10.23 -4.27 9.32
N GLU A 138 10.07 -5.55 9.72
CA GLU A 138 9.42 -6.60 8.94
C GLU A 138 7.95 -6.27 8.59
N PHE A 139 7.35 -5.29 9.28
CA PHE A 139 6.02 -4.75 8.97
C PHE A 139 5.99 -3.86 7.71
N GLY A 140 7.10 -3.76 6.96
CA GLY A 140 7.04 -3.39 5.56
C GLY A 140 6.15 -4.39 4.82
N LEU A 141 4.84 -4.08 4.75
CA LEU A 141 3.75 -4.87 4.18
C LEU A 141 4.20 -5.72 2.99
N PRO A 142 3.64 -6.94 2.85
CA PRO A 142 4.12 -7.95 1.92
C PRO A 142 4.45 -7.29 0.60
N THR A 143 5.70 -7.43 0.16
CA THR A 143 6.06 -7.21 -1.22
C THR A 143 5.04 -8.00 -2.01
N GLU A 144 4.09 -7.29 -2.62
CA GLU A 144 3.33 -7.86 -3.72
C GLU A 144 4.43 -8.37 -4.64
N LYS A 145 4.62 -9.69 -4.64
CA LYS A 145 5.15 -10.35 -5.82
C LYS A 145 4.30 -9.76 -6.91
N GLU A 146 4.92 -8.88 -7.67
CA GLU A 146 4.42 -8.35 -8.91
C GLU A 146 3.59 -9.47 -9.50
N SER A 147 2.30 -9.23 -9.67
CA SER A 147 1.57 -9.91 -10.72
C SER A 147 2.32 -9.54 -11.99
N GLN A 148 3.40 -10.29 -12.26
CA GLN A 148 3.99 -10.47 -13.55
C GLN A 148 2.88 -11.14 -14.34
N SER A 149 1.96 -10.31 -14.81
CA SER A 149 1.23 -10.60 -16.03
C SER A 149 2.32 -10.79 -17.07
N GLU A 150 2.71 -12.05 -17.26
CA GLU A 150 3.55 -12.47 -18.35
C GLU A 150 2.96 -11.83 -19.63
N PRO A 151 3.70 -10.97 -20.34
CA PRO A 151 3.27 -10.62 -21.67
C PRO A 151 3.38 -11.92 -22.47
N GLY A 152 2.24 -12.44 -22.92
CA GLY A 152 2.22 -13.56 -23.85
C GLY A 152 3.12 -13.23 -25.03
N GLU A 153 4.25 -13.94 -25.10
CA GLU A 153 5.11 -13.97 -26.27
C GLU A 153 4.33 -14.70 -27.38
N ASP A 154 3.48 -13.99 -28.10
CA ASP A 154 3.15 -14.34 -29.47
C ASP A 154 4.41 -14.03 -30.31
N SER A 155 5.35 -14.97 -30.29
CA SER A 155 6.46 -15.00 -31.25
C SER A 155 6.14 -16.07 -32.28
N GLU A 156 5.60 -15.62 -33.41
CA GLU A 156 5.29 -16.45 -34.57
C GLU A 156 6.59 -17.11 -35.08
N MET A 157 6.64 -18.44 -34.98
CA MET A 157 7.67 -19.27 -35.61
C MET A 157 7.08 -19.88 -36.88
N GLU A 158 7.30 -19.23 -38.02
CA GLU A 158 7.23 -19.91 -39.31
C GLU A 158 8.61 -20.50 -39.61
N ASP A 159 8.70 -21.80 -39.37
CA ASP A 159 9.81 -22.69 -39.72
C ASP A 159 9.58 -23.21 -41.13
N GLU A 160 10.33 -22.71 -42.11
CA GLU A 160 10.40 -23.33 -43.45
C GLU A 160 11.86 -23.33 -43.95
N SER A 161 12.57 -24.41 -43.63
CA SER A 161 13.85 -24.79 -44.22
C SER A 161 13.66 -25.77 -45.37
N GLU A 162 14.13 -25.44 -46.58
CA GLU A 162 14.54 -26.38 -47.64
C GLU A 162 15.65 -25.66 -48.46
N ASP A 163 16.93 -26.06 -48.37
CA ASP A 163 17.63 -27.20 -49.00
C ASP A 163 18.08 -26.94 -50.45
N ASP A 164 19.23 -27.56 -50.76
CA ASP A 164 19.83 -27.86 -52.06
C ASP A 164 20.91 -26.93 -52.68
N SER A 165 22.16 -27.33 -52.41
CA SER A 165 23.25 -27.61 -53.36
C SER A 165 23.72 -26.56 -54.38
N GLU A 166 25.04 -26.32 -54.46
CA GLU A 166 25.95 -27.18 -55.25
C GLU A 166 27.41 -26.67 -55.14
N SER A 167 28.35 -27.63 -55.04
CA SER A 167 29.80 -27.42 -55.07
C SER A 167 30.29 -27.10 -56.49
N GLY A 168 31.31 -26.27 -56.62
CA GLY A 168 32.05 -26.06 -57.87
C GLY A 168 33.52 -25.71 -57.61
N SER A 169 34.42 -26.51 -58.17
CA SER A 169 35.84 -26.69 -57.85
C SER A 169 36.82 -26.05 -58.86
N GLU A 170 38.12 -26.07 -58.50
CA GLU A 170 39.35 -25.93 -59.36
C GLU A 170 39.75 -24.47 -59.73
N ASP A 171 41.01 -24.02 -59.81
CA ASP A 171 42.32 -24.66 -59.90
C ASP A 171 43.46 -23.64 -59.57
N ASP A 172 44.69 -24.15 -59.41
CA ASP A 172 45.95 -23.55 -58.88
C ASP A 172 46.75 -22.63 -59.88
N PRO A 173 48.09 -22.46 -59.79
CA PRO A 173 48.92 -21.37 -59.17
C PRO A 173 49.65 -20.44 -60.18
N GLU A 174 50.34 -19.39 -59.70
CA GLU A 174 51.70 -19.06 -60.19
C GLU A 174 52.59 -18.50 -59.05
N GLN A 175 53.69 -19.23 -58.78
CA GLN A 175 54.89 -18.70 -58.12
C GLN A 175 55.95 -18.42 -59.17
N SER A 176 56.52 -17.21 -59.17
CA SER A 176 57.95 -16.92 -59.43
C SER A 176 58.29 -15.49 -59.03
#